data_AF-A0A8M9PV26-F1
#
_entry.id   AF-A0A8M9PV26-F1
#
_cell.length_a   1.000
_cell.length_b   1.000
_cell.length_c   1.000
_cell.angle_alpha   90.00
_cell.angle_beta   90.00
_cell.angle_gamma   90.00
#
_symmetry.space_group_name_H-M   'P 1'
#
loop_
_entity.id
_entity.type
_entity.pdbx_description
1 polymer ?
#
loop_
_entity_poly.entity_id
_entity_poly.type
_entity_poly.pdbx_seq_one_letter_code
_entity_poly.pdbx_strand_id
1 'polypeptide(L)'
;MKELTVPGYDKPLPTEIALTIMANNGPYVPEIIQLLDWEDNDGHYIIIMERPIPCMDLLHFLRHKDGPLDEKTGRHIMRQAIHAVSVCFDRGVFHRDIKLENLLVNPDTLEVKLIDFGCGAIVKDSGYKVFCGTRKYFPPEYELHGRYHAQPATVWSLGIVLFAMMCGALPTVSDHSLIRDYLWSSPGLSIECCQMICGCLQPNPDERLALQEMHLHNWFKVME
;
A
#
# COMPACT_ATOMS: atom_id res chain seq x y z
N MET A 1 15.69 -18.72 -4.10
CA MET A 1 14.96 -17.44 -3.93
C MET A 1 15.25 -16.57 -5.15
N LYS A 2 14.37 -15.64 -5.54
CA LYS A 2 14.72 -14.70 -6.63
C LYS A 2 15.71 -13.67 -6.08
N GLU A 3 16.73 -13.34 -6.86
CA GLU A 3 17.76 -12.37 -6.48
C GLU A 3 17.72 -11.13 -7.38
N LEU A 4 18.19 -10.00 -6.84
CA LEU A 4 18.28 -8.71 -7.52
C LEU A 4 19.67 -8.11 -7.32
N THR A 5 20.19 -7.48 -8.37
CA THR A 5 21.41 -6.67 -8.27
C THR A 5 21.04 -5.30 -7.71
N VAL A 6 21.76 -4.88 -6.67
CA VAL A 6 21.60 -3.57 -6.02
C VAL A 6 22.89 -2.77 -6.18
N PRO A 7 22.85 -1.49 -6.59
CA PRO A 7 24.05 -0.66 -6.62
C PRO A 7 24.75 -0.61 -5.26
N GLY A 8 26.07 -0.82 -5.26
CA GLY A 8 26.88 -0.87 -4.03
C GLY A 8 27.08 -2.27 -3.44
N TYR A 9 26.49 -3.32 -4.02
CA TYR A 9 26.70 -4.71 -3.63
C TYR A 9 27.34 -5.51 -4.76
N ASP A 10 28.39 -6.28 -4.44
CA ASP A 10 29.15 -7.07 -5.41
C ASP A 10 28.40 -8.32 -5.90
N LYS A 11 27.44 -8.79 -5.12
CA LYS A 11 26.64 -9.99 -5.41
C LYS A 11 25.15 -9.65 -5.42
N PRO A 12 24.35 -10.35 -6.25
CA PRO A 12 22.90 -10.29 -6.14
C PRO A 12 22.44 -10.64 -4.73
N LEU A 13 21.42 -9.93 -4.26
CA LEU A 13 20.81 -10.13 -2.94
C LEU A 13 19.42 -10.77 -3.10
N PRO A 14 18.95 -11.49 -2.07
CA PRO A 14 17.55 -11.88 -1.96
C PRO A 14 16.61 -10.71 -2.26
N THR A 15 15.53 -10.98 -3.01
CA THR A 15 14.61 -9.92 -3.47
C THR A 15 14.11 -9.04 -2.34
N GLU A 16 13.73 -9.61 -1.21
CA GLU A 16 13.23 -8.85 -0.06
C GLU A 16 14.30 -7.89 0.49
N ILE A 17 15.50 -8.40 0.77
CA ILE A 17 16.63 -7.60 1.27
C ILE A 17 16.97 -6.49 0.28
N ALA A 18 17.09 -6.83 -1.01
CA ALA A 18 17.40 -5.88 -2.06
C ALA A 18 16.40 -4.73 -2.14
N LEU A 19 15.10 -5.06 -2.13
CA LEU A 19 14.05 -4.06 -2.22
C LEU A 19 13.91 -3.24 -0.94
N THR A 20 14.13 -3.84 0.23
CA THR A 20 14.15 -3.10 1.50
C THR A 20 15.31 -2.11 1.54
N ILE A 21 16.50 -2.49 1.04
CA ILE A 21 17.65 -1.57 0.87
C ILE A 21 17.28 -0.44 -0.07
N MET A 22 16.73 -0.75 -1.25
CA MET A 22 16.33 0.27 -2.23
C MET A 22 15.26 1.21 -1.65
N ALA A 23 14.27 0.67 -0.93
CA ALA A 23 13.21 1.44 -0.29
C ALA A 23 13.72 2.32 0.85
N ASN A 24 14.86 1.98 1.47
CA ASN A 24 15.54 2.79 2.49
C ASN A 24 16.63 3.72 1.92
N ASN A 25 16.89 3.68 0.61
CA ASN A 25 17.94 4.49 0.00
C ASN A 25 17.55 5.98 -0.07
N GLY A 26 18.47 6.86 0.30
CA GLY A 26 18.25 8.32 0.31
C GLY A 26 17.78 8.84 1.67
N PRO A 27 17.06 9.98 1.71
CA PRO A 27 16.61 10.59 2.97
C PRO A 27 15.72 9.64 3.79
N TYR A 28 15.84 9.67 5.10
CA TYR A 28 14.97 8.91 5.99
C TYR A 28 13.50 9.28 5.77
N VAL A 29 12.63 8.26 5.72
CA VAL A 29 11.17 8.41 5.58
C VAL A 29 10.51 7.62 6.71
N PRO A 30 9.82 8.28 7.66
CA PRO A 30 9.31 7.62 8.86
C PRO A 30 8.25 6.56 8.58
N GLU A 31 7.57 6.65 7.44
CA GLU A 31 6.49 5.74 7.05
C GLU A 31 6.96 4.45 6.39
N ILE A 32 8.26 4.24 6.20
CA ILE A 32 8.84 2.99 5.68
C ILE A 32 9.66 2.36 6.79
N ILE A 33 9.50 1.04 7.01
CA ILE A 33 10.29 0.33 8.03
C ILE A 33 11.79 0.43 7.73
N GLN A 34 12.53 0.90 8.72
CA GLN A 34 13.96 1.06 8.62
C GLN A 34 14.67 -0.29 8.67
N LEU A 35 15.44 -0.58 7.62
CA LEU A 35 16.44 -1.64 7.64
C LEU A 35 17.66 -1.15 8.43
N LEU A 36 18.01 -1.87 9.50
CA LEU A 36 19.16 -1.56 10.34
C LEU A 36 20.39 -2.36 9.89
N ASP A 37 20.21 -3.64 9.62
CA ASP A 37 21.26 -4.55 9.17
C ASP A 37 20.67 -5.82 8.57
N TRP A 38 21.50 -6.66 7.94
CA TRP A 38 21.12 -7.99 7.48
C TRP A 38 22.33 -8.92 7.42
N GLU A 39 22.11 -10.21 7.59
CA GLU A 39 23.15 -11.24 7.58
C GLU A 39 22.80 -12.37 6.61
N ASP A 40 23.84 -12.93 5.99
CA ASP A 40 23.79 -14.19 5.24
C ASP A 40 24.38 -15.30 6.11
N ASN A 41 23.52 -16.20 6.61
CA ASN A 41 23.89 -17.25 7.55
C ASN A 41 23.53 -18.61 6.95
N ASP A 42 24.51 -19.50 6.76
CA ASP A 42 24.38 -20.81 6.09
C ASP A 42 22.94 -21.35 5.94
N GLY A 43 22.32 -21.06 4.78
CA GLY A 43 21.00 -21.55 4.40
C GLY A 43 19.80 -20.65 4.73
N HIS A 44 20.00 -19.50 5.37
CA HIS A 44 18.95 -18.52 5.66
C HIS A 44 19.49 -17.08 5.72
N TYR A 45 18.60 -16.11 5.61
CA TYR A 45 18.93 -14.70 5.77
C TYR A 45 18.29 -14.15 7.04
N ILE A 46 19.02 -13.29 7.73
CA ILE A 46 18.50 -12.53 8.88
C ILE A 46 18.37 -11.08 8.45
N ILE A 47 17.20 -10.48 8.70
CA ILE A 47 16.93 -9.06 8.42
C ILE A 47 16.66 -8.39 9.76
N ILE A 48 17.46 -7.39 10.11
CA ILE A 48 17.36 -6.62 11.34
C ILE A 48 16.72 -5.29 10.99
N MET A 49 15.52 -5.05 11.52
CA MET A 49 14.71 -3.87 11.24
C MET A 49 14.40 -3.09 12.52
N GLU A 50 14.04 -1.81 12.36
CA GLU A 50 13.46 -1.06 13.47
C GLU A 50 12.20 -1.75 13.99
N ARG A 51 11.86 -1.49 15.25
CA ARG A 51 10.61 -1.95 15.84
C ARG A 51 9.89 -0.77 16.49
N PRO A 52 8.82 -0.22 15.88
CA PRO A 52 8.00 0.80 16.53
C PRO A 52 7.34 0.24 17.81
N ILE A 53 7.23 1.05 18.86
CA ILE A 53 6.59 0.63 20.12
C ILE A 53 5.78 1.82 20.69
N PRO A 54 4.49 1.62 21.04
CA PRO A 54 3.68 0.44 20.72
C PRO A 54 3.38 0.37 19.22
N CYS A 55 3.15 -0.84 18.71
CA CYS A 55 2.70 -1.04 17.33
C CYS A 55 1.80 -2.26 17.20
N MET A 56 0.91 -2.22 16.22
CA MET A 56 0.18 -3.37 15.69
C MET A 56 -0.08 -3.16 14.21
N ASP A 57 -0.36 -4.21 13.45
CA ASP A 57 -0.83 -4.00 12.07
C ASP A 57 -2.23 -3.37 12.04
N LEU A 58 -2.53 -2.68 10.93
CA LEU A 58 -3.76 -1.93 10.74
C LEU A 58 -5.00 -2.83 10.77
N LEU A 59 -4.89 -4.11 10.38
CA LEU A 59 -5.99 -5.07 10.50
C LEU A 59 -6.35 -5.30 11.98
N HIS A 60 -5.35 -5.53 12.83
CA HIS A 60 -5.57 -5.63 14.27
C HIS A 60 -6.06 -4.30 14.85
N PHE A 61 -5.54 -3.16 14.42
CA PHE A 61 -6.02 -1.85 14.86
C PHE A 61 -7.51 -1.66 14.60
N LEU A 62 -7.98 -1.99 13.38
CA LEU A 62 -9.41 -1.95 13.03
C LEU A 62 -10.27 -2.85 13.92
N ARG A 63 -9.78 -4.08 14.20
CA ARG A 63 -10.48 -5.01 15.09
C ARG A 63 -10.59 -4.50 16.53
N HIS A 64 -9.56 -3.83 17.05
CA HIS A 64 -9.59 -3.26 18.41
C HIS A 64 -10.51 -2.05 18.55
N LYS A 65 -10.73 -1.29 17.47
CA LYS A 65 -11.69 -0.18 17.45
C LYS A 65 -13.16 -0.62 17.35
N ASP A 66 -13.40 -1.93 17.15
CA ASP A 66 -14.72 -2.55 17.04
C ASP A 66 -15.61 -1.92 15.96
N GLY A 67 -15.02 -1.63 14.79
CA GLY A 67 -15.76 -1.10 13.66
C GLY A 67 -14.91 -0.30 12.67
N PRO A 68 -15.59 0.39 11.72
CA PRO A 68 -14.94 1.32 10.81
C PRO A 68 -14.29 2.50 11.52
N LEU A 69 -13.27 3.08 10.90
CA LEU A 69 -12.66 4.31 11.39
C LEU A 69 -13.48 5.52 10.96
N ASP A 70 -13.46 6.56 11.79
CA ASP A 70 -13.87 7.89 11.36
C ASP A 70 -12.91 8.44 10.28
N GLU A 71 -13.41 9.36 9.47
CA GLU A 71 -12.63 9.91 8.35
C GLU A 71 -11.41 10.69 8.78
N LYS A 72 -11.42 11.30 9.98
CA LYS A 72 -10.25 12.02 10.51
C LYS A 72 -9.08 11.05 10.70
N THR A 73 -9.32 9.95 11.40
CA THR A 73 -8.37 8.87 11.64
C THR A 73 -7.95 8.23 10.33
N GLY A 74 -8.92 7.89 9.47
CA GLY A 74 -8.67 7.29 8.16
C GLY A 74 -7.80 8.17 7.26
N ARG A 75 -8.05 9.49 7.23
CA ARG A 75 -7.26 10.46 6.46
C ARG A 75 -5.84 10.57 6.97
N HIS A 76 -5.63 10.54 8.29
CA HIS A 76 -4.30 10.59 8.89
C HIS A 76 -3.46 9.36 8.50
N ILE A 77 -4.04 8.16 8.57
CA ILE A 77 -3.38 6.91 8.20
C ILE A 77 -3.14 6.85 6.68
N MET A 78 -4.15 7.16 5.87
CA MET A 78 -4.02 7.11 4.40
C MET A 78 -2.97 8.07 3.86
N ARG A 79 -2.83 9.26 4.43
CA ARG A 79 -1.83 10.24 4.00
C ARG A 79 -0.42 9.67 4.13
N GLN A 80 -0.14 9.02 5.26
CA GLN A 80 1.13 8.36 5.54
C GLN A 80 1.36 7.13 4.63
N ALA A 81 0.33 6.30 4.45
CA ALA A 81 0.42 5.14 3.55
C ALA A 81 0.69 5.54 2.09
N ILE A 82 0.00 6.58 1.58
CA ILE A 82 0.24 7.14 0.23
C ILE A 82 1.66 7.68 0.11
N HIS A 83 2.15 8.39 1.13
CA HIS A 83 3.51 8.93 1.15
C HIS A 83 4.55 7.80 1.08
N ALA A 84 4.42 6.77 1.93
CA ALA A 84 5.31 5.61 1.95
C ALA A 84 5.41 4.93 0.57
N VAL A 85 4.28 4.62 -0.05
CA VAL A 85 4.29 3.91 -1.34
C VAL A 85 4.75 4.79 -2.51
N SER A 86 4.50 6.10 -2.45
CA SER A 86 5.00 7.05 -3.45
C SER A 86 6.52 7.13 -3.41
N VAL A 87 7.10 7.25 -2.20
CA VAL A 87 8.55 7.21 -2.01
C VAL A 87 9.15 5.89 -2.48
N CYS A 88 8.53 4.75 -2.14
CA CYS A 88 8.97 3.45 -2.65
C CYS A 88 8.99 3.43 -4.18
N PHE A 89 7.93 3.92 -4.82
CA PHE A 89 7.83 3.98 -6.28
C PHE A 89 8.93 4.86 -6.89
N ASP A 90 9.18 6.04 -6.32
CA ASP A 90 10.23 6.97 -6.75
C ASP A 90 11.64 6.38 -6.55
N ARG A 91 11.81 5.49 -5.56
CA ARG A 91 13.02 4.68 -5.33
C ARG A 91 13.11 3.44 -6.23
N GLY A 92 12.18 3.29 -7.17
CA GLY A 92 12.14 2.16 -8.11
C GLY A 92 11.63 0.86 -7.50
N VAL A 93 10.94 0.92 -6.35
CA VAL A 93 10.39 -0.24 -5.64
C VAL A 93 8.87 -0.30 -5.80
N PHE A 94 8.40 -1.40 -6.39
CA PHE A 94 6.98 -1.75 -6.42
C PHE A 94 6.69 -2.79 -5.33
N HIS A 95 5.95 -2.40 -4.29
CA HIS A 95 5.67 -3.25 -3.12
C HIS A 95 4.84 -4.52 -3.44
N ARG A 96 3.84 -4.39 -4.34
CA ARG A 96 2.90 -5.46 -4.77
C ARG A 96 1.96 -6.06 -3.73
N ASP A 97 2.20 -5.85 -2.44
CA ASP A 97 1.34 -6.41 -1.38
C ASP A 97 0.90 -5.35 -0.36
N ILE A 98 0.33 -4.24 -0.86
CA ILE A 98 -0.27 -3.21 0.01
C ILE A 98 -1.61 -3.73 0.53
N LYS A 99 -1.68 -3.91 1.85
CA LYS A 99 -2.83 -4.45 2.58
C LYS A 99 -2.78 -4.00 4.03
N LEU A 100 -3.86 -4.22 4.76
CA LEU A 100 -3.98 -3.83 6.18
C LEU A 100 -2.88 -4.47 7.05
N GLU A 101 -2.51 -5.71 6.76
CA GLU A 101 -1.52 -6.45 7.54
C GLU A 101 -0.08 -5.94 7.34
N ASN A 102 0.20 -5.26 6.22
CA ASN A 102 1.53 -4.75 5.88
C ASN A 102 1.70 -3.26 6.21
N LEU A 103 0.74 -2.68 6.94
CA LEU A 103 0.81 -1.35 7.50
C LEU A 103 0.79 -1.46 9.03
N LEU A 104 1.93 -1.24 9.67
CA LEU A 104 1.98 -1.07 11.13
C LEU A 104 1.42 0.30 11.49
N VAL A 105 0.73 0.37 12.61
CA VAL A 105 0.17 1.59 13.19
C VAL A 105 0.52 1.63 14.67
N ASN A 106 1.00 2.78 15.12
CA ASN A 106 1.08 3.08 16.54
C ASN A 106 -0.33 3.47 17.03
N PRO A 107 -0.94 2.71 17.96
CA PRO A 107 -2.32 2.96 18.37
C PRO A 107 -2.53 4.30 19.10
N ASP A 108 -1.46 4.90 19.63
CA ASP A 108 -1.52 6.15 20.39
C ASP A 108 -1.27 7.37 19.51
N THR A 109 -0.33 7.27 18.55
CA THR A 109 0.08 8.39 17.68
C THR A 109 -0.49 8.33 16.27
N LEU A 110 -1.00 7.17 15.85
CA LEU A 110 -1.41 6.84 14.48
C LEU A 110 -0.28 6.92 13.44
N GLU A 111 0.98 6.91 13.88
CA GLU A 111 2.13 6.79 12.98
C GLU A 111 2.08 5.45 12.23
N VAL A 112 2.25 5.50 10.91
CA VAL A 112 2.18 4.34 10.03
C VAL A 112 3.57 3.90 9.63
N LYS A 113 3.82 2.59 9.48
CA LYS A 113 5.02 2.06 8.81
C LYS A 113 4.66 0.95 7.83
N LEU A 114 5.10 1.08 6.59
CA LEU A 114 5.04 0.06 5.55
C LEU A 114 6.11 -1.01 5.80
N ILE A 115 5.70 -2.28 5.80
CA ILE A 115 6.55 -3.46 6.03
C ILE A 115 6.37 -4.50 4.92
N ASP A 116 7.25 -5.51 4.91
CA ASP A 116 7.17 -6.72 4.07
C ASP A 116 7.29 -6.47 2.55
N PHE A 117 8.53 -6.31 2.10
CA PHE A 117 8.89 -6.19 0.69
C PHE A 117 9.07 -7.57 0.01
N GLY A 118 8.70 -8.67 0.65
CA GLY A 118 8.94 -10.04 0.15
C GLY A 118 8.20 -10.34 -1.15
N CYS A 119 7.06 -9.70 -1.37
CA CYS A 119 6.31 -9.77 -2.62
C CYS A 119 6.73 -8.72 -3.65
N GLY A 120 7.68 -7.83 -3.37
CA GLY A 120 7.97 -6.67 -4.21
C GLY A 120 8.65 -6.98 -5.55
N ALA A 121 8.88 -5.95 -6.34
CA ALA A 121 9.65 -5.98 -7.58
C ALA A 121 10.26 -4.61 -7.90
N ILE A 122 11.24 -4.56 -8.80
CA ILE A 122 11.72 -3.30 -9.38
C ILE A 122 10.64 -2.72 -10.29
N VAL A 123 10.38 -1.42 -10.19
CA VAL A 123 9.47 -0.65 -11.05
C VAL A 123 9.92 -0.75 -12.50
N LYS A 124 8.97 -0.99 -13.42
CA LYS A 124 9.23 -1.03 -14.87
C LYS A 124 7.96 -0.73 -15.66
N ASP A 125 8.16 -0.16 -16.85
CA ASP A 125 7.05 0.27 -17.72
C ASP A 125 6.42 -0.89 -18.51
N SER A 126 7.16 -1.98 -18.72
CA SER A 126 6.67 -3.12 -19.52
C SER A 126 5.44 -3.83 -18.93
N GLY A 127 5.08 -3.52 -17.69
CA GLY A 127 4.09 -4.25 -16.90
C GLY A 127 4.58 -5.61 -16.41
N TYR A 128 3.78 -6.21 -15.55
CA TYR A 128 4.05 -7.45 -14.82
C TYR A 128 3.07 -8.53 -15.24
N LYS A 129 3.59 -9.73 -15.55
CA LYS A 129 2.78 -10.89 -16.00
C LYS A 129 2.66 -11.99 -14.96
N VAL A 130 3.34 -11.84 -13.83
CA VAL A 130 3.34 -12.82 -12.74
C VAL A 130 2.80 -12.14 -11.50
N PHE A 131 1.75 -12.75 -10.96
CA PHE A 131 1.16 -12.34 -9.70
C PHE A 131 2.06 -12.68 -8.50
N CYS A 132 2.19 -11.73 -7.59
CA CYS A 132 2.67 -11.93 -6.22
C CYS A 132 1.85 -11.01 -5.29
N GLY A 133 1.71 -11.39 -4.02
CA GLY A 133 0.90 -10.67 -3.03
C GLY A 133 -0.44 -11.34 -2.73
N THR A 134 -1.37 -10.57 -2.17
CA THR A 134 -2.64 -11.05 -1.63
C THR A 134 -3.78 -10.84 -2.63
N ARG A 135 -4.41 -11.93 -3.09
CA ARG A 135 -5.37 -11.90 -4.21
C ARG A 135 -6.55 -10.94 -4.03
N LYS A 136 -7.00 -10.73 -2.79
CA LYS A 136 -8.13 -9.85 -2.47
C LYS A 136 -7.87 -8.35 -2.70
N TYR A 137 -6.60 -7.94 -2.76
CA TYR A 137 -6.19 -6.54 -2.91
C TYR A 137 -5.75 -6.19 -4.33
N PHE A 138 -5.94 -7.13 -5.25
CA PHE A 138 -5.28 -7.12 -6.54
C PHE A 138 -6.19 -6.56 -7.64
N PRO A 139 -5.66 -5.86 -8.65
CA PRO A 139 -6.50 -5.08 -9.54
C PRO A 139 -7.08 -5.94 -10.68
N PRO A 140 -8.27 -5.60 -11.19
CA PRO A 140 -9.06 -6.46 -12.07
C PRO A 140 -8.40 -6.70 -13.45
N GLU A 141 -7.60 -5.75 -13.94
CA GLU A 141 -6.93 -5.83 -15.25
C GLU A 141 -5.99 -7.02 -15.36
N TYR A 142 -5.42 -7.53 -14.25
CA TYR A 142 -4.64 -8.75 -14.34
C TYR A 142 -5.52 -9.99 -14.53
N GLU A 143 -6.66 -10.09 -13.85
CA GLU A 143 -7.56 -11.22 -14.06
C GLU A 143 -8.11 -11.22 -15.49
N LEU A 144 -8.32 -10.03 -16.06
CA LEU A 144 -8.83 -9.85 -17.42
C LEU A 144 -7.76 -10.01 -18.51
N HIS A 145 -6.52 -9.58 -18.26
CA HIS A 145 -5.48 -9.44 -19.31
C HIS A 145 -4.15 -10.14 -18.98
N GLY A 146 -4.02 -10.73 -17.79
CA GLY A 146 -2.78 -11.34 -17.31
C GLY A 146 -1.62 -10.36 -17.17
N ARG A 147 -1.90 -9.05 -17.14
CA ARG A 147 -0.90 -7.99 -17.03
C ARG A 147 -1.42 -6.79 -16.24
N TYR A 148 -0.55 -6.16 -15.46
CA TYR A 148 -0.81 -4.97 -14.68
C TYR A 148 0.44 -4.09 -14.60
N HIS A 149 0.28 -2.83 -14.20
CA HIS A 149 1.38 -1.86 -14.05
C HIS A 149 1.47 -1.38 -12.61
N ALA A 150 2.68 -1.01 -12.18
CA ALA A 150 2.97 -0.73 -10.77
C ALA A 150 2.08 0.37 -10.20
N GLN A 151 2.01 1.53 -10.86
CA GLN A 151 1.27 2.68 -10.38
C GLN A 151 -0.25 2.43 -10.23
N PRO A 152 -1.01 2.04 -11.28
CA PRO A 152 -2.45 1.83 -11.15
C PRO A 152 -2.82 0.66 -10.23
N ALA A 153 -1.93 -0.34 -10.09
CA ALA A 153 -2.14 -1.44 -9.15
C ALA A 153 -1.96 -0.99 -7.69
N THR A 154 -0.94 -0.17 -7.41
CA THR A 154 -0.75 0.43 -6.07
C THR A 154 -1.95 1.28 -5.67
N VAL A 155 -2.48 2.10 -6.58
CA VAL A 155 -3.67 2.93 -6.34
C VAL A 155 -4.89 2.06 -6.03
N TRP A 156 -5.10 0.98 -6.78
CA TRP A 156 -6.19 0.03 -6.50
C TRP A 156 -6.06 -0.56 -5.09
N SER A 157 -4.89 -1.09 -4.72
CA SER A 157 -4.67 -1.70 -3.41
C SER A 157 -4.83 -0.69 -2.26
N LEU A 158 -4.39 0.57 -2.44
CA LEU A 158 -4.68 1.66 -1.51
C LEU A 158 -6.18 1.95 -1.41
N GLY A 159 -6.92 1.89 -2.52
CA GLY A 159 -8.38 2.03 -2.54
C GLY A 159 -9.08 0.93 -1.74
N ILE A 160 -8.62 -0.32 -1.84
CA ILE A 160 -9.13 -1.44 -1.04
C ILE A 160 -8.85 -1.22 0.45
N VAL A 161 -7.64 -0.75 0.80
CA VAL A 161 -7.29 -0.39 2.19
C VAL A 161 -8.18 0.72 2.72
N LEU A 162 -8.39 1.80 1.95
CA LEU A 162 -9.27 2.90 2.34
C LEU A 162 -10.72 2.42 2.54
N PHE A 163 -11.26 1.64 1.61
CA PHE A 163 -12.60 1.06 1.74
C PHE A 163 -12.70 0.23 3.03
N ALA A 164 -11.72 -0.64 3.28
CA ALA A 164 -11.73 -1.49 4.47
C ALA A 164 -11.66 -0.70 5.76
N MET A 165 -10.94 0.43 5.80
CA MET A 165 -10.94 1.32 6.95
C MET A 165 -12.29 2.02 7.16
N MET A 166 -12.92 2.52 6.09
CA MET A 166 -14.17 3.29 6.16
C MET A 166 -15.42 2.44 6.31
N CYS A 167 -15.36 1.16 5.94
CA CYS A 167 -16.50 0.24 5.94
C CYS A 167 -16.32 -0.97 6.87
N GLY A 168 -15.11 -1.19 7.42
CA GLY A 168 -14.81 -2.34 8.28
C GLY A 168 -14.77 -3.69 7.56
N ALA A 169 -14.95 -3.71 6.23
CA ALA A 169 -14.96 -4.90 5.39
C ALA A 169 -14.43 -4.57 4.00
N LEU A 170 -14.05 -5.58 3.23
CA LEU A 170 -13.64 -5.41 1.83
C LEU A 170 -14.86 -5.14 0.92
N PRO A 171 -14.70 -4.43 -0.20
CA PRO A 171 -15.81 -4.17 -1.12
C PRO A 171 -16.41 -5.46 -1.67
N THR A 172 -17.74 -5.50 -1.74
CA THR A 172 -18.50 -6.58 -2.37
C THR A 172 -18.61 -6.37 -3.89
N VAL A 173 -19.15 -7.37 -4.58
CA VAL A 173 -19.47 -7.25 -6.02
C VAL A 173 -20.44 -6.09 -6.27
N SER A 174 -21.41 -5.88 -5.38
CA SER A 174 -22.37 -4.78 -5.46
C SER A 174 -21.68 -3.42 -5.28
N ASP A 175 -20.75 -3.32 -4.33
CA ASP A 175 -19.96 -2.11 -4.13
C ASP A 175 -19.15 -1.77 -5.38
N HIS A 176 -18.43 -2.75 -5.94
CA HIS A 176 -17.67 -2.56 -7.17
C HIS A 176 -18.53 -2.10 -8.35
N SER A 177 -19.77 -2.59 -8.45
CA SER A 177 -20.70 -2.12 -9.49
C SER A 177 -21.06 -0.65 -9.32
N LEU A 178 -21.36 -0.21 -8.10
CA LEU A 178 -21.70 1.19 -7.82
C LEU A 178 -20.49 2.12 -7.96
N ILE A 179 -19.31 1.65 -7.56
CA ILE A 179 -18.03 2.37 -7.64
C ILE A 179 -17.68 2.70 -9.09
N ARG A 180 -17.81 1.71 -9.98
CA ARG A 180 -17.56 1.89 -11.43
C ARG A 180 -18.40 3.03 -12.00
N ASP A 181 -19.63 3.16 -11.54
CA ASP A 181 -20.56 4.15 -12.08
C ASP A 181 -20.50 5.49 -11.29
N TYR A 182 -19.55 5.65 -10.35
CA TYR A 182 -19.44 6.78 -9.39
C TYR A 182 -20.73 7.03 -8.58
N LEU A 183 -21.52 5.98 -8.37
CA LEU A 183 -22.78 6.01 -7.60
C LEU A 183 -22.63 5.47 -6.18
N TRP A 184 -21.46 4.97 -5.82
CA TRP A 184 -21.23 4.41 -4.50
C TRP A 184 -21.21 5.50 -3.44
N SER A 185 -21.92 5.23 -2.35
CA SER A 185 -21.92 6.05 -1.14
C SER A 185 -22.24 5.17 0.07
N SER A 186 -21.79 5.58 1.25
CA SER A 186 -22.15 4.93 2.51
C SER A 186 -22.69 5.97 3.49
N PRO A 187 -23.78 5.68 4.23
CA PRO A 187 -24.23 6.54 5.32
C PRO A 187 -23.10 6.84 6.30
N GLY A 188 -22.95 8.11 6.66
CA GLY A 188 -21.90 8.57 7.58
C GLY A 188 -20.58 8.96 6.92
N LEU A 189 -20.38 8.67 5.62
CA LEU A 189 -19.23 9.15 4.86
C LEU A 189 -19.55 10.41 4.06
N SER A 190 -18.56 11.30 3.95
CA SER A 190 -18.56 12.49 3.11
C SER A 190 -18.58 12.12 1.63
N ILE A 191 -19.06 13.05 0.80
CA ILE A 191 -19.03 12.87 -0.64
C ILE A 191 -17.59 12.78 -1.15
N GLU A 192 -16.66 13.52 -0.55
CA GLU A 192 -15.24 13.50 -0.90
C GLU A 192 -14.59 12.14 -0.57
N CYS A 193 -14.96 11.51 0.54
CA CYS A 193 -14.50 10.16 0.89
C CYS A 193 -14.98 9.15 -0.15
N CYS A 194 -16.28 9.19 -0.46
CA CYS A 194 -16.90 8.31 -1.46
C CYS A 194 -16.27 8.50 -2.85
N GLN A 195 -16.03 9.74 -3.25
CA GLN A 195 -15.35 10.08 -4.51
C GLN A 195 -13.90 9.59 -4.54
N MET A 196 -13.18 9.66 -3.42
CA MET A 196 -11.81 9.13 -3.35
C MET A 196 -11.79 7.62 -3.52
N ILE A 197 -12.68 6.90 -2.81
CA ILE A 197 -12.86 5.45 -2.96
C ILE A 197 -13.18 5.11 -4.41
N CYS A 198 -14.14 5.81 -5.01
CA CYS A 198 -14.52 5.58 -6.41
C CYS A 198 -13.35 5.81 -7.36
N GLY A 199 -12.61 6.92 -7.18
CA GLY A 199 -11.46 7.25 -8.02
C GLY A 199 -10.29 6.26 -7.90
N CYS A 200 -10.07 5.64 -6.73
CA CYS A 200 -9.03 4.64 -6.58
C CYS A 200 -9.40 3.29 -7.23
N LEU A 201 -10.70 2.94 -7.18
CA LEU A 201 -11.21 1.62 -7.50
C LEU A 201 -11.92 1.55 -8.87
N GLN A 202 -11.56 2.43 -9.79
CA GLN A 202 -12.02 2.33 -11.18
C GLN A 202 -11.48 1.05 -11.85
N PRO A 203 -12.33 0.25 -12.53
CA PRO A 203 -11.85 -0.99 -13.17
C PRO A 203 -10.82 -0.73 -14.26
N ASN A 204 -11.01 0.32 -15.07
CA ASN A 204 -10.03 0.75 -16.06
C ASN A 204 -8.85 1.45 -15.35
N PRO A 205 -7.61 0.94 -15.46
CA PRO A 205 -6.45 1.57 -14.81
C PRO A 205 -6.19 3.00 -15.26
N ASP A 206 -6.59 3.39 -16.47
CA ASP A 206 -6.38 4.75 -17.01
C ASP A 206 -7.39 5.77 -16.45
N GLU A 207 -8.49 5.29 -15.85
CA GLU A 207 -9.51 6.12 -15.20
C GLU A 207 -9.28 6.25 -13.68
N ARG A 208 -8.30 5.51 -13.13
CA ARG A 208 -7.95 5.61 -11.71
C ARG A 208 -7.24 6.92 -11.42
N LEU A 209 -7.36 7.38 -10.18
CA LEU A 209 -6.53 8.47 -9.65
C LEU A 209 -5.04 8.16 -9.89
N ALA A 210 -4.29 9.18 -10.32
CA ALA A 210 -2.84 9.06 -10.38
C ALA A 210 -2.26 9.02 -8.95
N LEU A 211 -1.31 8.11 -8.70
CA LEU A 211 -0.70 7.92 -7.38
C LEU A 211 -0.15 9.24 -6.82
N GLN A 212 0.55 10.01 -7.67
CA GLN A 212 1.16 11.29 -7.33
C GLN A 212 0.13 12.36 -7.00
N GLU A 213 -1.13 12.20 -7.42
CA GLU A 213 -2.19 13.19 -7.21
C GLU A 213 -3.14 12.82 -6.07
N MET A 214 -3.07 11.59 -5.56
CA MET A 214 -3.99 11.12 -4.50
C MET A 214 -4.01 12.05 -3.29
N HIS A 215 -2.84 12.56 -2.88
CA HIS A 215 -2.72 13.46 -1.72
C HIS A 215 -3.36 14.85 -1.95
N LEU A 216 -3.62 15.22 -3.22
CA LEU A 216 -4.27 16.48 -3.61
C LEU A 216 -5.80 16.35 -3.68
N HIS A 217 -6.35 15.13 -3.50
CA HIS A 217 -7.77 14.88 -3.53
C HIS A 217 -8.51 15.71 -2.46
N ASN A 218 -9.72 16.18 -2.76
CA ASN A 218 -10.48 17.06 -1.87
C ASN A 218 -10.77 16.43 -0.50
N TRP A 219 -10.82 15.11 -0.42
CA TRP A 219 -10.95 14.39 0.84
C TRP A 219 -9.85 14.74 1.86
N PHE A 220 -8.63 15.05 1.41
CA PHE A 220 -7.53 15.48 2.28
C PHE A 220 -7.58 16.96 2.67
N LYS A 221 -8.43 17.77 2.01
CA LYS A 221 -8.55 19.22 2.21
C LYS A 221 -9.72 19.62 3.12
N VAL A 222 -10.58 18.67 3.48
CA VAL A 222 -11.67 18.91 4.42
C VAL A 222 -11.04 19.33 5.76
N MET A 223 -11.23 20.60 6.12
CA MET A 223 -10.87 21.10 7.45
C MET A 223 -11.91 20.59 8.44
N GLU A 224 -11.45 20.05 9.56
CA GLU A 224 -12.28 19.65 10.69
C GLU A 224 -12.64 20.84 11.57
#